data_AF-A0A090X487-F1
#
_entry.id   AF-A0A090X487-F1
#
_cell.length_a   1.000
_cell.length_b   1.000
_cell.length_c   1.000
_cell.angle_alpha   90.00
_cell.angle_beta   90.00
_cell.angle_gamma   90.00
#
_symmetry.space_group_name_H-M   'P 1'
#
loop_
_entity.id
_entity.type
_entity.pdbx_description
1 polymer ?
#
loop_
_entity_poly.entity_id
_entity_poly.type
_entity_poly.pdbx_seq_one_letter_code
_entity_poly.pdbx_strand_id
1 'polypeptide(L)'
;MSLTNGYPPSISLKQRVNGKSTGRYIHKLVAQHFLEKEEDQIYVIHLDYDKENNHIDNLKWATKREKEVHQYSGENYKNRKINRSYAKLTESRVRLIRRKVNDPNRRTRIKMIAKQFGISEMQVYRVASGANWKHVTDY
;
A
#
# COMPACT_ATOMS: atom_id res chain seq x y z
N MET A 1 3.30 10.83 -18.79
CA MET A 1 2.07 10.09 -19.17
C MET A 1 1.46 9.48 -17.90
N SER A 2 0.14 9.52 -17.73
CA SER A 2 -0.53 9.06 -16.50
C SER A 2 -0.76 7.54 -16.54
N LEU A 3 -0.34 6.83 -15.49
CA LEU A 3 -0.48 5.38 -15.36
C LEU A 3 -1.85 5.01 -14.79
N THR A 4 -2.58 4.10 -15.44
CA THR A 4 -3.79 3.46 -14.87
C THR A 4 -3.42 2.11 -14.25
N ASN A 5 -3.59 1.95 -12.93
CA ASN A 5 -3.18 0.75 -12.18
C ASN A 5 -1.71 0.30 -12.38
N GLY A 6 -0.84 1.24 -12.75
CA GLY A 6 0.59 1.02 -12.93
C GLY A 6 0.99 0.30 -14.21
N TYR A 7 0.09 0.07 -15.18
CA TYR A 7 0.46 -0.40 -16.51
C TYR A 7 0.69 0.81 -17.45
N PRO A 8 1.60 0.71 -18.45
CA PRO A 8 1.67 1.70 -19.53
C PRO A 8 0.28 1.85 -20.18
N PRO A 9 -0.02 3.03 -20.75
CA PRO A 9 -1.37 3.44 -21.09
C PRO A 9 -2.08 2.38 -21.93
N SER A 10 -3.20 1.87 -21.41
CA SER A 10 -4.11 1.04 -22.17
C SER A 10 -4.42 1.75 -23.49
N ILE A 11 -4.26 1.06 -24.62
CA ILE A 11 -4.60 1.63 -25.91
C ILE A 11 -6.12 1.72 -26.02
N SER A 12 -6.62 2.89 -26.42
CA SER A 12 -8.04 3.10 -26.69
C SER A 12 -8.33 2.65 -28.12
N LEU A 13 -9.14 1.61 -28.27
CA LEU A 13 -9.52 1.09 -29.58
C LEU A 13 -11.01 1.36 -29.83
N LYS A 14 -11.33 1.97 -30.97
CA LYS A 14 -12.71 2.16 -31.42
C LYS A 14 -13.18 0.92 -32.17
N GLN A 15 -14.20 0.24 -31.65
CA GLN A 15 -14.77 -0.94 -32.27
C GLN A 15 -15.54 -0.54 -33.53
N ARG A 16 -15.29 -1.21 -34.66
CA ARG A 16 -16.01 -0.95 -35.92
C ARG A 16 -17.50 -1.31 -35.86
N VAL A 17 -17.84 -2.33 -35.08
CA VAL A 17 -19.21 -2.92 -35.05
C VAL A 17 -20.23 -2.00 -34.38
N ASN A 18 -19.85 -1.33 -33.29
CA ASN A 18 -20.78 -0.52 -32.49
C ASN A 18 -20.30 0.93 -32.26
N GLY A 19 -19.15 1.31 -32.82
CA GLY A 19 -18.55 2.64 -32.69
C GLY A 19 -18.01 2.99 -31.29
N LYS A 20 -18.09 2.07 -30.31
CA LYS A 20 -17.67 2.32 -28.93
C LYS A 20 -16.15 2.22 -28.79
N SER A 21 -15.58 3.08 -27.96
CA SER A 21 -14.16 3.01 -27.59
C SER A 21 -13.98 2.10 -26.38
N THR A 22 -13.00 1.21 -26.45
CA THR A 22 -12.65 0.31 -25.34
C THR A 22 -11.15 0.38 -25.07
N GLY A 23 -10.77 0.45 -23.80
CA GLY A 23 -9.38 0.31 -23.39
C GLY A 23 -8.94 -1.15 -23.47
N ARG A 24 -7.78 -1.41 -24.07
CA ARG A 24 -7.14 -2.73 -24.10
C ARG A 24 -5.71 -2.63 -23.58
N TYR A 25 -5.30 -3.64 -22.83
CA TYR A 25 -3.92 -3.75 -22.33
C TYR A 25 -3.05 -4.40 -23.39
N ILE A 26 -1.88 -3.79 -23.68
CA ILE A 26 -0.96 -4.27 -24.71
C ILE A 26 -0.48 -5.70 -24.40
N HIS A 27 0.04 -5.95 -23.20
CA HIS A 27 0.48 -7.29 -22.79
C HIS A 27 -0.57 -8.39 -22.97
N LYS A 28 -1.86 -8.07 -22.74
CA LYS A 28 -2.94 -9.05 -22.97
C LYS A 28 -3.15 -9.33 -24.45
N LEU A 29 -3.10 -8.30 -25.28
CA LEU A 29 -3.24 -8.47 -26.73
C LEU A 29 -2.07 -9.30 -27.29
N VAL A 30 -0.84 -9.02 -26.86
CA VAL A 30 0.34 -9.80 -27.25
C VAL A 30 0.19 -11.26 -26.81
N ALA A 31 -0.07 -11.51 -25.53
CA ALA A 31 -0.22 -12.86 -25.01
C ALA A 31 -1.37 -13.65 -25.68
N GLN A 32 -2.48 -12.98 -26.05
CA GLN A 32 -3.60 -13.64 -26.74
C GLN A 32 -3.26 -14.12 -28.16
N HIS A 33 -2.30 -13.50 -28.83
CA HIS A 33 -1.97 -13.82 -30.23
C HIS A 33 -0.68 -14.65 -30.37
N PHE A 34 0.23 -14.55 -29.39
CA PHE A 34 1.56 -15.13 -29.50
C PHE A 34 1.88 -16.19 -28.44
N LEU A 35 1.05 -16.35 -27.41
CA LEU A 35 1.27 -17.34 -26.34
C LEU A 35 0.11 -18.32 -26.26
N GLU A 36 0.46 -19.59 -26.11
CA GLU A 36 -0.50 -20.64 -25.79
C GLU A 36 -1.00 -20.49 -24.35
N LYS A 37 -2.27 -20.82 -24.14
CA LYS A 37 -2.96 -20.64 -22.88
C LYS A 37 -3.69 -21.93 -22.49
N GLU A 38 -3.44 -22.40 -21.28
CA GLU A 38 -4.22 -23.48 -20.66
C GLU A 38 -5.57 -22.96 -20.16
N GLU A 39 -6.58 -23.83 -20.05
CA GLU A 39 -7.97 -23.43 -19.74
C GLU A 39 -8.09 -22.59 -18.44
N ASP A 40 -7.33 -22.94 -17.41
CA ASP A 40 -7.36 -22.31 -16.09
C ASP A 40 -6.54 -21.01 -15.97
N GLN A 41 -5.75 -20.67 -16.99
CA GLN A 41 -4.93 -19.48 -17.01
C GLN A 41 -5.74 -18.27 -17.49
N ILE A 42 -6.02 -17.32 -16.60
CA ILE A 42 -6.89 -16.17 -16.90
C ILE A 42 -6.11 -14.84 -16.90
N TYR A 43 -4.90 -14.85 -16.33
CA TYR A 43 -4.08 -13.66 -16.13
C TYR A 43 -2.83 -13.72 -17.00
N VAL A 44 -2.32 -12.55 -17.38
CA VAL A 44 -1.02 -12.40 -18.03
C VAL A 44 -0.12 -11.66 -17.05
N ILE A 45 1.08 -12.20 -16.82
CA ILE A 45 2.08 -11.64 -15.92
C ILE A 45 3.35 -11.27 -16.68
N HIS A 46 4.05 -10.25 -16.20
CA HIS A 46 5.39 -9.85 -16.62
C HIS A 46 6.43 -10.54 -15.73
N LEU A 47 7.31 -11.34 -16.31
CA LEU A 47 8.28 -12.15 -15.56
C LEU A 47 9.31 -11.28 -14.82
N ASP A 48 9.74 -10.18 -15.45
CA ASP A 48 10.71 -9.22 -14.90
C ASP A 48 10.11 -8.16 -13.96
N TYR A 49 8.79 -8.19 -13.71
CA TYR A 49 8.04 -7.19 -12.96
C TYR A 49 7.95 -5.79 -13.60
N ASP A 50 8.53 -5.59 -14.77
CA ASP A 50 8.40 -4.37 -15.57
C ASP A 50 7.18 -4.47 -16.49
N LYS A 51 6.18 -3.63 -16.20
CA LYS A 51 4.92 -3.60 -16.94
C LYS A 51 5.04 -2.92 -18.30
N GLU A 52 6.16 -2.23 -18.57
CA GLU A 52 6.45 -1.60 -19.86
C GLU A 52 7.09 -2.58 -20.85
N ASN A 53 7.77 -3.62 -20.35
CA ASN A 53 8.36 -4.67 -21.16
C ASN A 53 7.31 -5.69 -21.66
N ASN A 54 6.66 -5.37 -22.78
CA ASN A 54 5.61 -6.21 -23.38
C ASN A 54 6.16 -7.26 -24.39
N HIS A 55 7.46 -7.58 -24.35
CA HIS A 55 8.04 -8.60 -25.23
C HIS A 55 7.46 -9.98 -24.94
N ILE A 56 7.28 -10.83 -25.96
CA ILE A 56 6.59 -12.13 -25.81
C ILE A 56 7.27 -12.99 -24.74
N ASP A 57 8.60 -13.00 -24.73
CA ASP A 57 9.42 -13.80 -23.81
C ASP A 57 9.33 -13.32 -22.36
N ASN A 58 8.88 -12.07 -22.14
CA ASN A 58 8.66 -11.53 -20.80
C ASN A 58 7.22 -11.76 -20.30
N LEU A 59 6.33 -12.28 -21.15
CA LEU A 59 4.93 -12.48 -20.81
C LEU A 59 4.64 -13.95 -20.59
N LYS A 60 3.78 -14.24 -19.61
CA LYS A 60 3.31 -15.60 -19.34
C LYS A 60 1.84 -15.60 -18.95
N TRP A 61 1.08 -16.57 -19.49
CA TRP A 61 -0.26 -16.89 -19.00
C TRP A 61 -0.17 -17.59 -17.65
N ALA A 62 -1.01 -17.15 -16.71
CA ALA A 62 -0.97 -17.55 -15.33
C ALA A 62 -2.39 -17.73 -14.77
N THR A 63 -2.52 -18.73 -13.89
CA THR A 63 -3.66 -18.88 -13.00
C THR A 63 -3.70 -17.75 -11.97
N LYS A 64 -4.82 -17.62 -11.26
CA LYS A 64 -4.93 -16.66 -10.15
C LYS A 64 -3.82 -16.87 -9.12
N ARG A 65 -3.54 -18.13 -8.78
CA ARG A 65 -2.57 -18.51 -7.75
C ARG A 65 -1.15 -18.18 -8.18
N GLU A 66 -0.75 -18.53 -9.39
CA GLU A 66 0.58 -18.20 -9.92
C GLU A 66 0.81 -16.69 -9.96
N LYS A 67 -0.20 -15.92 -10.40
CA LYS A 67 -0.14 -14.46 -10.43
C LYS A 67 0.02 -13.84 -9.04
N GLU A 68 -0.67 -14.39 -8.04
CA GLU A 68 -0.52 -13.96 -6.64
C GLU A 68 0.88 -14.31 -6.09
N VAL A 69 1.33 -15.55 -6.29
CA VAL A 69 2.68 -15.99 -5.88
C VAL A 69 3.75 -15.10 -6.50
N HIS A 70 3.68 -14.86 -7.81
CA HIS A 70 4.61 -13.99 -8.53
C HIS A 70 4.60 -12.58 -7.94
N GLN A 71 3.42 -12.00 -7.69
CA GLN A 71 3.29 -10.68 -7.10
C GLN A 71 3.93 -10.58 -5.70
N TYR A 72 3.82 -11.64 -4.89
CA TYR A 72 4.37 -11.68 -3.52
C TYR A 72 5.86 -12.03 -3.48
N SER A 73 6.39 -12.74 -4.48
CA SER A 73 7.82 -13.06 -4.58
C SER A 73 8.67 -11.87 -5.02
N GLY A 74 8.07 -10.87 -5.65
CA GLY A 74 8.76 -9.69 -6.15
C GLY A 74 9.41 -8.86 -5.04
N GLU A 75 10.63 -8.39 -5.29
CA GLU A 75 11.44 -7.60 -4.35
C GLU A 75 10.72 -6.31 -3.90
N ASN A 76 9.95 -5.71 -4.82
CA ASN A 76 9.11 -4.55 -4.55
C ASN A 76 8.01 -4.82 -3.51
N TYR A 77 7.49 -6.04 -3.43
CA TYR A 77 6.48 -6.40 -2.44
C TYR A 77 7.11 -6.67 -1.07
N LYS A 78 8.24 -7.40 -1.03
CA LYS A 78 8.96 -7.71 0.22
C LYS A 78 9.41 -6.45 0.95
N ASN A 79 9.88 -5.45 0.21
CA ASN A 79 10.37 -4.19 0.77
C ASN A 79 9.26 -3.18 1.10
N ARG A 80 7.99 -3.54 0.89
CA ARG A 80 6.86 -2.68 1.20
C ARG A 80 6.65 -2.64 2.71
N LYS A 81 7.21 -1.63 3.38
CA LYS A 81 6.95 -1.35 4.80
C LYS A 81 5.45 -1.10 4.99
N ILE A 82 4.71 -2.11 5.48
CA ILE A 82 3.31 -1.99 5.84
C ILE A 82 3.22 -1.20 7.14
N ASN A 83 3.19 0.13 7.06
CA ASN A 83 2.90 1.01 8.19
C ASN A 83 1.39 1.03 8.49
N ARG A 84 0.81 -0.14 8.79
CA ARG A 84 -0.58 -0.22 9.31
C ARG A 84 -0.52 -0.22 10.83
N SER A 85 -0.43 0.97 11.41
CA SER A 85 -0.65 1.13 12.84
C SER A 85 -2.10 1.53 13.09
N TYR A 86 -2.85 0.66 13.75
CA TYR A 86 -4.16 1.01 14.33
C TYR A 86 -4.02 1.85 15.60
N ALA A 87 -2.79 2.16 16.02
CA ALA A 87 -2.56 2.97 17.20
C ALA A 87 -2.99 4.42 16.92
N LYS A 88 -3.87 4.94 17.77
CA LYS A 88 -4.27 6.37 17.76
C LYS A 88 -3.10 7.32 18.05
N LEU A 89 -1.98 6.80 18.54
CA LEU A 89 -0.78 7.56 18.89
C LEU A 89 0.39 7.13 18.01
N THR A 90 1.13 8.12 17.54
CA THR A 90 2.45 7.97 16.95
C THR A 90 3.51 8.31 18.00
N GLU A 91 4.77 7.92 17.77
CA GLU A 91 5.86 8.30 18.68
C GLU A 91 5.93 9.82 18.91
N SER A 92 5.76 10.62 17.86
CA SER A 92 5.76 12.08 17.98
C SER A 92 4.63 12.60 18.88
N ARG A 93 3.44 11.99 18.82
CA ARG A 93 2.33 12.33 19.73
C ARG A 93 2.64 11.91 21.16
N VAL A 94 3.31 10.76 21.35
CA VAL A 94 3.76 10.29 22.66
C VAL A 94 4.78 11.27 23.28
N ARG A 95 5.79 11.69 22.52
CA ARG A 95 6.77 12.70 22.98
C ARG A 95 6.08 14.00 23.40
N LEU A 96 5.11 14.47 22.61
CA LEU A 96 4.37 15.69 22.92
C LEU A 96 3.48 15.55 24.17
N ILE A 97 2.84 14.39 24.36
CA ILE A 97 2.09 14.09 25.59
C ILE A 97 3.03 14.14 26.79
N ARG A 98 4.20 13.49 26.73
CA ARG A 98 5.15 13.46 27.84
C ARG A 98 5.69 14.85 28.17
N ARG A 99 6.09 15.65 27.18
CA ARG A 99 6.48 17.06 27.37
C ARG A 99 5.40 17.86 28.08
N LYS A 100 4.15 17.78 27.61
CA LYS A 100 3.03 18.51 28.20
C LYS A 100 2.68 18.06 29.61
N VAL A 101 2.81 16.76 29.91
CA VAL A 101 2.47 16.21 31.22
C VAL A 101 3.56 16.52 32.25
N ASN A 102 4.83 16.43 31.86
CA ASN A 102 5.99 16.59 32.72
C ASN A 102 6.54 18.04 32.78
N ASP A 103 5.91 18.99 32.10
CA ASP A 103 6.23 20.42 32.22
C ASP A 103 6.00 20.89 33.67
N PRO A 104 7.04 21.37 34.38
CA PRO A 104 6.91 21.82 35.77
C PRO A 104 5.97 23.02 35.91
N ASN A 105 5.74 23.79 34.84
CA ASN A 105 4.84 24.94 34.80
C ASN A 105 3.48 24.62 34.16
N ARG A 106 3.11 23.34 34.06
CA ARG A 106 1.89 22.90 33.38
C ARG A 106 0.62 23.50 33.99
N ARG A 107 -0.01 24.39 33.22
CA ARG A 107 -1.36 24.94 33.52
C ARG A 107 -2.50 24.09 32.95
N THR A 108 -2.22 23.23 31.96
CA THR A 108 -3.23 22.40 31.29
C THR A 108 -3.57 21.16 32.12
N ARG A 109 -4.86 20.94 32.40
CA ARG A 109 -5.34 19.73 33.09
C ARG A 109 -5.20 18.48 32.22
N ILE A 110 -4.97 17.31 32.82
CA ILE A 110 -4.82 16.03 32.13
C ILE A 110 -6.02 15.72 31.22
N LYS A 111 -7.24 15.99 31.69
CA LYS A 111 -8.48 15.89 30.89
C LYS A 111 -8.43 16.65 29.57
N MET A 112 -7.84 17.84 29.57
CA MET A 112 -7.71 18.67 28.36
C MET A 112 -6.67 18.10 27.40
N ILE A 113 -5.57 17.54 27.93
CA ILE A 113 -4.56 16.82 27.13
C ILE A 113 -5.21 15.58 26.51
N ALA A 114 -5.93 14.78 27.28
CA ALA A 114 -6.64 13.59 26.80
C ALA A 114 -7.59 13.93 25.64
N LYS A 115 -8.40 15.00 25.80
CA LYS A 115 -9.29 15.51 24.75
C LYS A 115 -8.53 15.97 23.51
N GLN A 116 -7.41 16.70 23.67
CA GLN A 116 -6.57 17.16 22.56
C GLN A 116 -6.03 16.00 21.72
N PHE A 117 -5.67 14.88 22.36
CA PHE A 117 -5.08 13.73 21.69
C PHE A 117 -6.09 12.62 21.32
N GLY A 118 -7.37 12.76 21.68
CA GLY A 118 -8.42 11.79 21.36
C GLY A 118 -8.27 10.45 22.09
N ILE A 119 -7.71 10.47 23.29
CA ILE A 119 -7.41 9.30 24.14
C ILE A 119 -8.03 9.47 25.52
N SER A 120 -8.12 8.40 26.31
CA SER A 120 -8.60 8.50 27.70
C SER A 120 -7.54 9.12 28.62
N GLU A 121 -7.97 9.70 29.75
CA GLU A 121 -7.04 10.22 30.77
C GLU A 121 -6.09 9.14 31.28
N MET A 122 -6.58 7.91 31.43
CA MET A 122 -5.75 6.77 31.81
C MET A 122 -4.66 6.47 30.77
N GLN A 123 -4.95 6.61 29.47
CA GLN A 123 -3.93 6.46 28.43
C GLN A 123 -2.87 7.56 28.53
N VAL A 124 -3.24 8.80 28.87
CA VAL A 124 -2.27 9.88 29.11
C VAL A 124 -1.33 9.52 30.25
N TYR A 125 -1.85 9.04 31.39
CA TYR A 125 -1.02 8.64 32.52
C TYR A 125 -0.09 7.46 32.18
N ARG A 126 -0.58 6.43 31.47
CA ARG A 126 0.25 5.28 31.05
C ARG A 126 1.35 5.67 30.05
N VAL A 127 1.09 6.66 29.20
CA VAL A 127 2.09 7.21 28.27
C VAL A 127 3.12 8.05 29.04
N ALA A 128 2.68 8.86 29.99
CA ALA A 128 3.54 9.73 30.80
C ALA A 128 4.47 8.94 31.72
N SER A 129 3.98 7.87 32.34
CA SER A 129 4.78 7.00 33.21
C SER A 129 5.70 6.02 32.46
N GLY A 130 5.63 5.97 31.13
CA GLY A 130 6.36 5.00 30.32
C GLY A 130 5.84 3.57 30.42
N ALA A 131 4.72 3.31 31.12
CA ALA A 131 4.10 1.99 31.16
C ALA A 131 3.71 1.49 29.76
N ASN A 132 3.18 2.39 28.93
CA ASN A 132 3.03 2.22 27.49
C ASN A 132 4.12 3.01 26.75
N TRP A 133 4.57 2.50 25.59
CA TRP A 133 5.63 3.14 24.77
C TRP A 133 7.00 3.19 25.44
N LYS A 134 7.42 2.09 26.10
CA LYS A 134 8.73 1.96 26.77
C LYS A 134 9.93 2.24 25.85
N HIS A 135 9.81 1.93 24.55
CA HIS A 135 10.87 2.16 23.56
C HIS A 135 11.06 3.63 23.19
N VAL A 136 10.08 4.50 23.46
CA VAL A 136 10.27 5.94 23.33
C VAL A 136 10.90 6.39 24.63
N THR A 137 12.14 6.85 24.60
CA THR A 137 12.90 7.26 25.81
C THR A 137 12.95 8.78 25.97
N ASP A 138 12.88 9.53 24.88
CA ASP A 138 13.22 10.95 24.86
C ASP A 138 11.95 11.81 24.78
N TYR A 139 11.83 12.83 25.63
CA TYR A 139 10.74 13.81 25.61
C TYR A 139 11.18 15.14 26.20
#